data_AF-A0A1X6MV93-F1
#
_entry.id   AF-A0A1X6MV93-F1
#
_cell.length_a   1.000
_cell.length_b   1.000
_cell.length_c   1.000
_cell.angle_alpha   90.00
_cell.angle_beta   90.00
_cell.angle_gamma   90.00
#
_symmetry.space_group_name_H-M   'P 1'
#
loop_
_entity.id
_entity.type
_entity.pdbx_description
1 polymer ?
#
loop_
_entity_poly.entity_id
_entity_poly.type
_entity_poly.pdbx_seq_one_letter_code
_entity_poly.pdbx_strand_id
1 'polypeptide(L)' 'MKFTVAAVFAALALMGASPVGAGPNAYGICQSGCNKVAVACHAAGGLQFGTVLAAAALATIIACNPALEGC' A
#
# COMPACT_ATOMS: atom_id res chain seq x y z
N MET A 1 -9.17 -16.59 -3.24
CA MET A 1 -8.06 -17.56 -3.09
C MET A 1 -6.81 -17.16 -3.88
N LYS A 2 -6.88 -16.95 -5.21
CA LYS A 2 -5.72 -16.48 -6.01
C LYS A 2 -5.18 -15.09 -5.58
N PHE A 3 -6.08 -14.16 -5.27
CA PHE A 3 -5.73 -12.80 -4.82
C PHE A 3 -5.17 -12.75 -3.39
N THR A 4 -5.54 -13.72 -2.54
CA THR A 4 -5.10 -13.79 -1.13
C THR A 4 -3.62 -14.18 -1.04
N VAL A 5 -3.16 -15.09 -1.90
CA VAL A 5 -1.76 -15.52 -1.95
C VAL A 5 -0.85 -14.38 -2.38
N ALA A 6 -1.24 -13.62 -3.42
CA ALA A 6 -0.48 -12.45 -3.87
C ALA A 6 -0.36 -11.35 -2.80
N ALA A 7 -1.44 -11.10 -2.05
CA ALA A 7 -1.44 -10.13 -0.95
C ALA A 7 -0.50 -10.53 0.19
N VAL A 8 -0.42 -11.83 0.50
CA VAL A 8 0.50 -12.37 1.52
C VAL A 8 1.96 -12.21 1.07
N PHE A 9 2.28 -12.53 -0.18
CA PHE A 9 3.64 -12.35 -0.70
C PHE A 9 4.08 -10.87 -0.71
N ALA A 10 3.17 -9.95 -1.04
CA ALA A 10 3.45 -8.52 -0.98
C ALA A 10 3.71 -8.03 0.45
N ALA A 11 2.92 -8.50 1.43
CA ALA A 11 3.11 -8.17 2.84
C ALA A 11 4.47 -8.64 3.38
N LEU A 12 4.90 -9.86 3.03
CA LEU A 12 6.22 -10.37 3.46
C LEU A 12 7.40 -9.57 2.86
N ALA A 13 7.27 -9.08 1.63
CA ALA A 13 8.33 -8.29 1.00
C ALA A 13 8.54 -6.91 1.65
N LEU A 14 7.49 -6.31 2.21
CA LEU A 14 7.54 -4.99 2.86
C LEU A 14 8.17 -5.05 4.27
N MET A 15 8.08 -6.18 4.96
CA MET A 15 8.63 -6.35 6.32
C MET A 15 10.17 -6.37 6.37
N GLY A 16 10.85 -6.44 5.21
CA GLY A 16 12.32 -6.47 5.11
C GLY A 16 12.99 -5.12 4.88
N ALA A 17 12.24 -4.02 4.78
CA ALA A 17 12.81 -2.69 4.51
C ALA A 17 13.49 -2.13 5.78
N SER A 18 14.81 -2.04 5.78
CA SER A 18 15.58 -1.32 6.80
C SER A 18 15.69 0.17 6.45
N PRO A 19 15.63 1.09 7.44
CA PRO A 19 15.79 2.51 7.17
C PRO A 19 17.24 2.80 6.73
N VAL A 20 17.42 3.09 5.44
CA VAL A 20 18.68 3.56 4.86
C VAL A 20 18.47 5.02 4.49
N GLY A 21 19.44 5.90 4.80
CA GLY A 21 19.41 7.30 4.35
C GLY A 21 19.47 7.38 2.83
N ALA A 22 18.32 7.34 2.18
CA ALA A 22 18.18 7.23 0.74
C ALA A 22 17.80 8.59 0.14
N GLY A 23 18.37 8.92 -1.01
CA GLY A 23 18.05 10.18 -1.71
C GLY A 23 16.63 10.21 -2.27
N PRO A 24 16.15 11.37 -2.74
CA PRO A 24 14.78 11.56 -3.24
C PRO A 24 14.35 10.56 -4.33
N ASN A 25 15.28 10.16 -5.20
CA ASN A 25 15.02 9.17 -6.25
C ASN A 25 14.67 7.79 -5.66
N ALA A 26 15.39 7.37 -4.61
CA ALA A 26 15.14 6.09 -3.95
C ALA A 26 13.82 6.13 -3.18
N TYR A 27 13.53 7.25 -2.50
CA TYR A 27 12.22 7.48 -1.86
C TYR A 27 11.08 7.42 -2.88
N GLY A 28 11.22 8.08 -4.04
CA GLY A 28 10.20 8.07 -5.09
C GLY A 28 9.93 6.68 -5.66
N ILE A 29 10.96 5.86 -5.83
CA ILE A 29 10.80 4.45 -6.27
C ILE A 29 10.07 3.64 -5.20
N CYS A 30 10.45 3.79 -3.93
CA CYS A 30 9.82 3.12 -2.80
C CYS A 30 8.32 3.47 -2.72
N GLN A 31 8.01 4.76 -2.72
CA GLN A 31 6.64 5.27 -2.72
C GLN A 31 5.82 4.82 -3.94
N SER A 32 6.44 4.74 -5.11
CA SER A 32 5.78 4.19 -6.31
C SER A 32 5.38 2.72 -6.11
N GLY A 33 6.18 1.95 -5.37
CA GLY A 33 5.86 0.59 -4.95
C GLY A 33 4.68 0.54 -3.98
N CYS A 34 4.76 1.26 -2.85
CA CYS A 34 3.70 1.28 -1.84
C CYS A 34 2.37 1.78 -2.41
N ASN A 35 2.38 2.80 -3.27
CA ASN A 35 1.17 3.29 -3.94
C ASN A 35 0.51 2.22 -4.82
N LYS A 36 1.28 1.39 -5.53
CA LYS A 36 0.69 0.27 -6.31
C LYS A 36 -0.01 -0.74 -5.41
N VAL A 37 0.53 -1.01 -4.21
CA VAL A 37 -0.10 -1.89 -3.22
C VAL A 37 -1.39 -1.28 -2.69
N ALA A 38 -1.37 0.01 -2.32
CA ALA A 38 -2.54 0.73 -1.84
C ALA A 38 -3.67 0.80 -2.88
N VAL A 39 -3.32 1.03 -4.16
CA VAL A 39 -4.26 0.99 -5.30
C VAL A 39 -4.89 -0.39 -5.46
N ALA A 40 -4.10 -1.46 -5.41
CA ALA A 40 -4.62 -2.81 -5.53
C ALA A 40 -5.56 -3.17 -4.36
N CYS A 41 -5.23 -2.73 -3.14
CA CYS A 41 -6.07 -2.95 -1.96
C CYS A 41 -7.40 -2.18 -2.05
N HIS A 42 -7.37 -0.91 -2.50
CA HIS A 42 -8.59 -0.14 -2.74
C HIS A 42 -9.47 -0.79 -3.81
N ALA A 43 -8.88 -1.25 -4.91
CA ALA A 43 -9.60 -1.96 -5.96
C ALA A 43 -10.24 -3.26 -5.45
N ALA A 44 -9.56 -4.01 -4.59
CA ALA A 44 -10.13 -5.19 -3.91
C ALA A 44 -11.28 -4.82 -2.95
N GLY A 45 -11.22 -3.63 -2.34
CA GLY A 45 -12.29 -3.03 -1.56
C GLY A 45 -13.40 -2.38 -2.39
N GLY A 46 -13.32 -2.42 -3.73
CA GLY A 46 -14.34 -1.88 -4.64
C GLY A 46 -14.30 -0.36 -4.81
N LEU A 47 -13.23 0.31 -4.40
CA LEU A 47 -13.10 1.76 -4.47
C LEU A 47 -11.86 2.19 -5.27
N GLN A 48 -11.94 3.38 -5.83
CA GLN A 48 -10.81 4.00 -6.51
C GLN A 48 -9.87 4.63 -5.47
N PHE A 49 -8.57 4.45 -5.65
CA PHE A 49 -7.58 5.05 -4.75
C PHE A 49 -7.60 6.59 -4.85
N GLY A 50 -7.53 7.26 -3.70
CA GLY A 50 -7.46 8.72 -3.63
C GLY A 50 -8.78 9.47 -3.86
N THR A 51 -9.89 8.77 -4.09
CA THR A 51 -11.21 9.41 -4.31
C THR A 51 -12.07 9.45 -3.05
N VAL A 52 -11.65 8.76 -2.00
CA VAL A 52 -12.41 8.63 -0.75
C VAL A 52 -11.94 9.72 0.22
N LEU A 53 -12.86 10.58 0.65
CA LEU A 53 -12.60 11.50 1.75
C LEU A 53 -12.31 10.69 3.02
N ALA A 54 -11.24 11.00 3.73
CA ALA A 54 -10.80 10.23 4.90
C ALA A 54 -11.91 10.06 5.96
N ALA A 55 -12.74 11.10 6.17
CA ALA A 55 -13.87 11.05 7.09
C ALA A 55 -15.00 10.10 6.66
N ALA A 56 -15.05 9.72 5.39
CA ALA A 56 -16.04 8.80 4.81
C ALA A 56 -15.42 7.44 4.44
N ALA A 57 -14.18 7.17 4.87
CA ALA A 57 -13.49 5.94 4.53
C ALA A 57 -14.12 4.74 5.23
N LEU A 58 -14.42 3.69 4.44
CA LEU A 58 -14.82 2.40 4.96
C LEU A 58 -13.65 1.74 5.70
N ALA A 59 -13.96 0.92 6.70
CA ALA A 59 -12.94 0.18 7.46
C ALA A 59 -11.99 -0.64 6.56
N THR A 60 -12.51 -1.17 5.45
CA THR A 60 -11.72 -1.91 4.44
C THR A 60 -10.64 -1.04 3.80
N ILE A 61 -10.94 0.24 3.57
CA ILE A 61 -10.04 1.22 2.95
C ILE A 61 -9.04 1.75 3.97
N ILE A 62 -9.47 1.97 5.21
CA ILE A 62 -8.58 2.35 6.31
C ILE A 62 -7.48 1.28 6.48
N ALA A 63 -7.85 -0.01 6.37
CA ALA A 63 -6.90 -1.12 6.44
C ALA A 63 -5.91 -1.20 5.25
N CYS A 64 -6.13 -0.45 4.16
CA CYS A 64 -5.20 -0.39 3.03
C CYS A 64 -4.07 0.63 3.23
N ASN A 65 -4.25 1.64 4.09
CA ASN A 65 -3.29 2.72 4.30
C ASN A 65 -1.96 2.34 4.99
N PRO A 66 -1.88 1.32 5.87
CA PRO A 66 -0.61 0.91 6.48
C PRO A 66 0.47 0.50 5.45
N ALA A 67 0.06 0.11 4.24
CA ALA A 67 1.01 -0.14 3.15
C ALA A 67 1.83 1.09 2.76
N LEU A 68 1.33 2.31 3.00
CA LEU A 68 2.05 3.56 2.76
C LEU A 68 2.98 3.94 3.91
N GLU A 69 2.71 3.47 5.12
CA GLU A 69 3.50 3.80 6.32
C GLU A 69 4.76 2.94 6.47
N GLY A 70 4.85 1.85 5.69
CA GLY A 70 6.05 1.02 5.57
C GLY A 70 7.05 1.52 4.51
N CYS A 71 6.69 2.57 3.79
CA CYS A 71 7.57 3.44 3.02
C CYS A 71 7.93 4.68 3.88
#